data_AF-A0AAU5YL73-F1
#
_entry.id   AF-A0AAU5YL73-F1
#
_cell.length_a   1.000
_cell.length_b   1.000
_cell.length_c   1.000
_cell.angle_alpha   90.00
_cell.angle_beta   90.00
_cell.angle_gamma   90.00
#
_symmetry.space_group_name_H-M   'P 1'
#
loop_
_entity.id
_entity.type
_entity.pdbx_description
1 polymer ?
#
loop_
_entity_poly.entity_id
_entity_poly.type
_entity_poly.pdbx_seq_one_letter_code
_entity_poly.pdbx_strand_id
1 'polypeptide(L)'
;MIEASIAAVPGLIVSFLVLAVVLTAPTALVARARDKPWPLRTALAVYVAGLLAVTLLPGDAGLEAWQCDTGAPTHLFTSVGSLLNIALFAPAGFLAVLLFRRPVTVAAAGAFLSAAVELMQSAASFGRSCSVSDLAANAVGAVAGALAGALWLYRQRRLPRRPVRDLLWGTTLAVAGAVAVAGVFDSRITGVDVVAQDDRTHSLAESSVQANEWITDAAKGIYGSDTEVTESATQKSGERLKITAETNRGSISGWWPDKDLVSAWSSNTRGDGGSLSEAQVAKDADKFARQWFPKNVAGSEQKIRSIGDGPTRAYTVIYRRYADGVMMPMRLDLTITTTARVIGFSAVTVEDPALPQVTVDETKARDLAQNKTGLSTEHAVLLAQ
;
A
#
# COMPACT_ATOMS: atom_id res chain seq x y z
N MET A 1 7.32 -1.36 33.93
CA MET A 1 7.56 -0.56 32.70
C MET A 1 9.05 -0.40 32.40
N ILE A 2 9.90 0.06 33.32
CA ILE A 2 11.36 0.22 33.07
C ILE A 2 12.06 -1.11 32.74
N GLU A 3 11.79 -2.20 33.47
CA GLU A 3 12.34 -3.54 33.13
C GLU A 3 11.90 -4.03 31.75
N ALA A 4 10.64 -3.82 31.38
CA ALA A 4 10.12 -4.19 30.06
C ALA A 4 10.78 -3.40 28.93
N SER A 5 11.03 -2.10 29.13
CA SER A 5 11.73 -1.24 28.16
C SER A 5 13.23 -1.58 28.04
N ILE A 6 13.88 -2.00 29.13
CA ILE A 6 15.28 -2.44 29.12
C ILE A 6 15.42 -3.82 28.46
N ALA A 7 14.46 -4.72 28.71
CA ALA A 7 14.42 -6.04 28.07
C ALA A 7 14.14 -5.97 26.56
N ALA A 8 13.40 -4.95 26.11
CA ALA A 8 13.06 -4.74 24.70
C ALA A 8 14.23 -4.28 23.81
N VAL A 9 15.35 -3.81 24.38
CA VAL A 9 16.52 -3.36 23.60
C VAL A 9 17.79 -4.01 24.15
N PRO A 10 18.13 -5.23 23.68
CA PRO A 10 19.32 -5.95 24.12
C PRO A 10 20.59 -5.09 23.93
N GLY A 11 21.37 -4.94 25.01
CA GLY A 11 22.63 -4.19 24.98
C GLY A 11 22.52 -2.69 25.25
N LEU A 12 21.33 -2.13 25.52
CA LEU A 12 21.15 -0.71 25.86
C LEU A 12 22.08 -0.21 26.96
N ILE A 13 22.10 -0.94 28.08
CA ILE A 13 22.93 -0.58 29.23
C ILE A 13 24.42 -0.67 28.85
N VAL A 14 24.83 -1.71 28.14
CA VAL A 14 26.23 -1.93 27.76
C VAL A 14 26.71 -0.84 26.82
N SER A 15 25.95 -0.55 25.76
CA SER A 15 26.26 0.51 24.79
C SER A 15 26.29 1.89 25.45
N PHE A 16 25.33 2.18 26.34
CA PHE A 16 25.35 3.41 27.12
C PHE A 16 26.63 3.54 27.96
N LEU A 17 27.00 2.51 28.71
CA LEU A 17 28.20 2.53 29.56
C LEU A 17 29.48 2.71 28.72
N VAL A 18 29.60 2.00 27.60
CA VAL A 18 30.74 2.12 26.68
C VAL A 18 30.81 3.53 26.10
N LEU A 19 29.71 4.04 25.53
CA LEU A 19 29.66 5.39 24.98
C LEU A 19 29.91 6.46 26.05
N ALA A 20 29.38 6.27 27.26
CA ALA A 20 29.61 7.18 28.37
C ALA A 20 31.09 7.26 28.71
N VAL A 21 31.80 6.14 28.84
CA VAL A 21 33.26 6.13 29.08
C VAL A 21 34.02 6.79 27.93
N VAL A 22 33.72 6.39 26.69
CA VAL A 22 34.38 6.90 25.48
C VAL A 22 34.21 8.41 25.32
N LEU A 23 33.05 8.97 25.64
CA LEU A 23 32.82 10.42 25.53
C LEU A 23 33.29 11.20 26.77
N THR A 24 33.12 10.65 27.98
CA THR A 24 33.42 11.39 29.22
C THR A 24 34.91 11.44 29.55
N ALA A 25 35.65 10.34 29.36
CA ALA A 25 37.08 10.27 29.67
C ALA A 25 37.90 11.34 28.93
N PRO A 26 37.85 11.46 27.58
CA PRO A 26 38.57 12.51 26.87
C PRO A 26 38.04 13.90 27.21
N THR A 27 36.72 14.06 27.41
CA THR A 27 36.12 15.34 27.81
C THR A 27 36.67 15.81 29.16
N ALA A 28 36.80 14.91 30.14
CA ALA A 28 37.36 15.20 31.46
C ALA A 28 38.85 15.53 31.38
N LEU A 29 39.62 14.74 30.61
CA LEU A 29 41.06 14.96 30.41
C LEU A 29 41.34 16.32 29.75
N VAL A 30 40.64 16.64 28.67
CA VAL A 30 40.78 17.93 27.98
C VAL A 30 40.31 19.09 28.87
N ALA A 31 39.23 18.92 29.63
CA ALA A 31 38.77 19.96 30.55
C ALA A 31 39.80 20.25 31.64
N ARG A 32 40.41 19.19 32.22
CA ARG A 32 41.48 19.32 33.23
C ARG A 32 42.74 19.95 32.63
N ALA A 33 43.18 19.48 31.46
CA ALA A 33 44.36 20.03 30.78
C ALA A 33 44.22 21.50 30.36
N ARG A 34 42.99 22.02 30.29
CA ARG A 34 42.67 23.41 29.91
C ARG A 34 42.20 24.27 31.10
N ASP A 35 42.34 23.78 32.33
CA ASP A 35 41.85 24.42 33.57
C ASP A 35 40.39 24.89 33.47
N LYS A 36 39.53 24.04 32.90
CA LYS A 36 38.09 24.30 32.77
C LYS A 36 37.30 23.43 33.74
N PRO A 37 36.14 23.91 34.24
CA PRO A 37 35.29 23.11 35.12
C PRO A 37 34.76 21.88 34.36
N TRP A 38 35.15 20.70 34.81
CA TRP A 38 34.81 19.42 34.17
C TRP A 38 33.36 18.94 34.42
N PRO A 39 32.67 19.18 35.57
CA PRO A 39 31.41 18.49 35.87
C PRO A 39 30.30 18.71 34.84
N LEU A 40 30.09 19.96 34.40
CA LEU A 40 29.06 20.26 33.40
C LEU A 40 29.37 19.66 32.02
N ARG A 41 30.67 19.58 31.66
CA ARG A 41 31.12 19.02 30.38
C ARG A 41 30.93 17.52 30.35
N THR A 42 31.30 16.84 31.44
CA THR A 42 31.11 15.40 31.57
C THR A 42 29.63 15.05 31.70
N ALA A 43 28.81 15.86 32.39
CA ALA A 43 27.36 15.66 32.44
C ALA A 43 26.72 15.72 31.06
N LEU A 44 27.07 16.72 30.24
CA LEU A 44 26.62 16.79 28.85
C LEU A 44 27.09 15.56 28.03
N ALA A 45 28.35 15.14 28.20
CA ALA A 45 28.90 13.98 27.50
C ALA A 45 28.17 12.67 27.86
N VAL A 46 27.89 12.43 29.15
CA VAL A 46 27.06 11.29 29.60
C VAL A 46 25.67 11.36 28.98
N TYR A 47 25.06 12.55 28.97
CA TYR A 47 23.72 12.71 28.44
C TYR A 47 23.65 12.43 26.94
N VAL A 48 24.62 12.93 26.16
CA VAL A 48 24.75 12.63 24.74
C VAL A 48 24.99 11.14 24.49
N ALA A 49 25.79 10.47 25.34
CA ALA A 49 25.95 9.02 25.27
C ALA A 49 24.63 8.28 25.45
N GLY A 50 23.81 8.70 26.41
CA GLY A 50 22.46 8.16 26.63
C GLY A 50 21.53 8.38 25.44
N LEU A 51 21.53 9.59 24.87
CA LEU A 51 20.76 9.92 23.69
C LEU A 51 21.14 9.01 22.52
N LEU A 52 22.43 8.94 22.18
CA LEU A 52 22.93 8.10 21.09
C LEU A 52 22.63 6.61 21.32
N ALA A 53 22.79 6.11 22.55
CA ALA A 53 22.46 4.73 22.87
C ALA A 53 20.96 4.46 22.64
N VAL A 54 20.08 5.31 23.15
CA VAL A 54 18.62 5.13 23.02
C VAL A 54 18.16 5.25 21.57
N THR A 55 18.75 6.14 20.78
CA THR A 55 18.30 6.39 19.42
C THR A 55 18.94 5.47 18.38
N LEU A 56 20.20 5.07 18.53
CA LEU A 56 20.92 4.30 17.51
C LEU A 56 20.93 2.79 17.74
N LEU A 57 20.43 2.32 18.89
CA LEU A 57 20.29 0.89 19.10
C LEU A 57 19.10 0.32 18.33
N PRO A 58 19.27 -0.87 17.73
CA PRO A 58 18.25 -1.48 16.90
C PRO A 58 16.99 -1.85 17.69
N GLY A 59 15.85 -1.72 17.03
CA GLY A 59 14.51 -2.18 17.47
C GLY A 59 13.87 -3.07 16.41
N ASP A 60 12.54 -3.27 16.48
CA ASP A 60 11.75 -4.11 15.57
C ASP A 60 10.62 -3.33 14.84
N ALA A 61 10.94 -2.20 14.22
CA ALA A 61 10.06 -1.49 13.30
C ALA A 61 10.25 -2.06 11.89
N GLY A 62 9.21 -2.71 11.36
CA GLY A 62 9.23 -3.46 10.10
C GLY A 62 9.35 -2.64 8.81
N LEU A 63 10.14 -1.57 8.77
CA LEU A 63 10.49 -0.86 7.54
C LEU A 63 11.82 -1.35 6.95
N GLU A 64 11.89 -1.36 5.62
CA GLU A 64 13.10 -1.68 4.85
C GLU A 64 14.14 -0.55 4.92
N ALA A 65 15.39 -0.85 4.59
CA ALA A 65 16.46 0.15 4.52
C ALA A 65 16.11 1.28 3.53
N TRP A 66 16.49 2.51 3.86
CA TRP A 66 16.29 3.75 3.11
C TRP A 66 14.83 4.22 2.97
N GLN A 67 13.93 3.66 3.78
CA GLN A 67 12.56 4.15 3.92
C GLN A 67 12.43 5.04 5.16
N CYS A 68 11.61 6.08 5.03
CA CYS A 68 11.26 6.96 6.15
C CYS A 68 9.77 7.27 6.13
N ASP A 69 9.14 7.25 7.30
CA ASP A 69 7.77 7.71 7.50
C ASP A 69 7.71 9.23 7.33
N THR A 70 7.14 9.68 6.21
CA THR A 70 6.96 11.09 5.88
C THR A 70 5.55 11.59 6.17
N GLY A 71 4.76 10.82 6.92
CA GLY A 71 3.44 11.25 7.39
C GLY A 71 3.48 12.61 8.08
N ALA A 72 2.43 13.40 7.92
CA ALA A 72 2.36 14.72 8.52
C ALA A 72 2.44 14.61 10.07
N PRO A 73 3.24 15.43 10.76
CA PRO A 73 3.44 15.34 12.21
C PRO A 73 2.27 15.95 13.00
N THR A 74 1.04 15.51 12.72
CA THR A 74 -0.20 16.03 13.30
C THR A 74 -0.35 15.72 14.79
N HIS A 75 0.35 14.68 15.29
CA HIS A 75 0.30 14.22 16.68
C HIS A 75 1.54 14.55 17.51
N LEU A 76 2.34 15.53 17.06
CA LEU A 76 3.61 15.93 17.68
C LEU A 76 3.54 16.19 19.19
N PHE A 77 2.42 16.75 19.68
CA PHE A 77 2.22 17.08 21.09
C PHE A 77 1.21 16.17 21.81
N THR A 78 0.65 15.20 21.11
CA THR A 78 -0.38 14.30 21.65
C THR A 78 0.09 12.85 21.73
N SER A 79 1.05 12.45 20.89
CA SER A 79 1.59 11.10 20.91
C SER A 79 2.59 10.95 22.07
N VAL A 80 2.54 9.81 22.75
CA VAL A 80 3.48 9.51 23.85
C VAL A 80 4.91 9.44 23.32
N GLY A 81 5.13 8.85 22.14
CA GLY A 81 6.44 8.74 21.51
C GLY A 81 7.08 10.10 21.23
N SER A 82 6.34 11.02 20.59
CA SER A 82 6.83 12.37 20.30
C SER A 82 7.10 13.15 21.59
N LEU A 83 6.26 13.02 22.62
CA LEU A 83 6.51 13.66 23.92
C LEU A 83 7.78 13.13 24.61
N LEU A 84 8.05 11.82 24.50
CA LEU A 84 9.30 11.23 25.02
C LEU A 84 10.53 11.72 24.26
N ASN A 85 10.43 11.87 22.94
CA ASN A 85 11.48 12.42 22.08
C ASN A 85 11.78 13.90 22.42
N ILE A 86 10.74 14.72 22.62
CA ILE A 86 10.88 16.09 23.12
C ILE A 86 11.57 16.09 24.49
N ALA A 87 11.14 15.23 25.41
CA ALA A 87 11.69 15.11 26.76
C ALA A 87 13.14 14.60 26.77
N LEU A 88 13.54 13.82 25.77
CA LEU A 88 14.91 13.31 25.60
C LEU A 88 15.87 14.40 25.09
N PHE A 89 15.45 15.24 24.15
CA PHE A 89 16.35 16.27 23.59
C PHE A 89 16.42 17.54 24.43
N ALA A 90 15.38 17.86 25.22
CA ALA A 90 15.34 19.11 25.99
C ALA A 90 16.46 19.25 27.04
N PRO A 91 16.80 18.24 27.87
CA PRO A 91 17.90 18.38 28.83
C PRO A 91 19.27 18.52 28.14
N ALA A 92 19.48 17.87 27.00
CA ALA A 92 20.69 18.05 26.19
C ALA A 92 20.86 19.51 25.74
N GLY A 93 19.80 20.10 25.17
CA GLY A 93 19.77 21.51 24.76
C GLY A 93 20.03 22.45 25.94
N PHE A 94 19.41 22.19 27.09
CA PHE A 94 19.60 22.98 28.31
C PHE A 94 21.07 22.97 28.77
N LEU A 95 21.64 21.78 28.98
CA LEU A 95 23.03 21.61 29.44
C LEU A 95 24.03 22.21 28.46
N ALA A 96 23.82 22.02 27.16
CA ALA A 96 24.65 22.60 26.11
C ALA A 96 24.62 24.14 26.13
N VAL A 97 23.45 24.76 26.34
CA VAL A 97 23.37 26.23 26.49
C VAL A 97 24.10 26.71 27.73
N LEU A 98 23.97 26.04 28.88
CA LEU A 98 24.72 26.41 30.09
C LEU A 98 26.25 26.37 29.86
N LEU A 99 26.71 25.39 29.08
CA LEU A 99 28.12 25.18 28.78
C LEU A 99 28.66 26.19 27.76
N PHE A 100 27.98 26.32 26.61
CA PHE A 100 28.47 27.08 25.46
C PHE A 100 28.01 28.54 25.46
N ARG A 101 26.88 28.85 26.12
CA ARG A 101 26.20 30.17 26.15
C ARG A 101 25.87 30.68 24.75
N ARG A 102 25.33 29.78 23.93
CA ARG A 102 25.02 29.95 22.50
C ARG A 102 23.70 29.29 22.14
N PRO A 103 22.56 29.84 22.58
CA PRO A 103 21.25 29.20 22.41
C PRO A 103 20.88 28.92 20.96
N VAL A 104 21.16 29.83 20.02
CA VAL A 104 20.75 29.65 18.62
C VAL A 104 21.60 28.55 17.96
N THR A 105 22.93 28.58 18.18
CA THR A 105 23.81 27.52 17.67
C THR A 105 23.46 26.15 18.26
N VAL A 106 23.11 26.09 19.55
CA VAL A 106 22.74 24.82 20.21
C VAL A 106 21.42 24.27 19.66
N ALA A 107 20.41 25.12 19.46
CA ALA A 107 19.15 24.69 18.86
C ALA A 107 19.36 24.13 17.44
N ALA A 108 20.13 24.85 16.61
CA ALA A 108 20.46 24.40 15.25
C ALA A 108 21.25 23.09 15.24
N ALA A 109 22.24 22.95 16.14
CA ALA A 109 23.02 21.72 16.26
C ALA A 109 22.18 20.53 16.75
N GLY A 110 21.20 20.77 17.64
CA GLY A 110 20.28 19.74 18.11
C GLY A 110 19.32 19.26 17.02
N ALA A 111 18.77 20.19 16.22
CA ALA A 111 17.95 19.83 15.06
C ALA A 111 18.76 19.04 14.01
N PHE A 112 20.00 19.46 13.76
CA PHE A 112 20.90 18.71 12.86
C PHE A 112 21.25 17.33 13.40
N LEU A 113 21.51 17.21 14.72
CA LEU A 113 21.73 15.91 15.37
C LEU A 113 20.51 15.00 15.23
N SER A 114 19.29 15.54 15.40
CA SER A 114 18.07 14.79 15.17
C SER A 114 18.00 14.26 13.74
N ALA A 115 18.24 15.12 12.74
CA ALA A 115 18.20 14.68 11.35
C ALA A 115 19.28 13.63 11.05
N ALA A 116 20.47 13.76 11.63
CA ALA A 116 21.53 12.77 11.48
C ALA A 116 21.16 11.42 12.10
N VAL A 117 20.48 11.42 13.26
CA VAL A 117 19.99 10.20 13.91
C VAL A 117 18.95 9.49 13.04
N GLU A 118 17.94 10.20 12.54
CA GLU A 118 16.89 9.65 11.68
C GLU A 118 17.47 9.12 10.36
N LEU A 119 18.41 9.84 9.75
CA LEU A 119 19.12 9.38 8.56
C LEU A 119 19.93 8.11 8.84
N MET A 120 20.62 8.03 9.97
CA MET A 120 21.35 6.81 10.36
C MET A 120 20.39 5.62 10.58
N GLN A 121 19.23 5.86 11.21
CA GLN A 121 18.18 4.86 11.37
C GLN A 121 17.58 4.43 10.03
N SER A 122 17.46 5.32 9.05
CA SER A 122 17.03 4.95 7.70
C SER A 122 18.08 4.10 6.96
N ALA A 123 19.37 4.41 7.12
CA ALA A 123 20.45 3.80 6.34
C ALA A 123 20.84 2.42 6.85
N ALA A 124 20.77 2.23 8.17
CA ALA A 124 21.06 0.97 8.79
C ALA A 124 19.75 0.25 9.09
N SER A 125 19.62 -0.99 8.62
CA SER A 125 18.50 -1.91 8.91
C SER A 125 18.45 -2.32 10.40
N PHE A 126 18.53 -1.35 11.29
CA PHE A 126 18.49 -1.50 12.74
C PHE A 126 17.06 -1.72 13.23
N GLY A 127 16.08 -2.01 12.36
CA GLY A 127 14.67 -2.14 12.75
C GLY A 127 14.15 -0.95 13.55
N ARG A 128 14.60 0.27 13.24
CA ARG A 128 13.90 1.50 13.62
C ARG A 128 13.60 2.27 12.35
N SER A 129 12.33 2.57 12.15
CA SER A 129 11.86 3.38 11.03
C SER A 129 12.21 4.83 11.29
N CYS A 130 12.95 5.45 10.37
CA CYS A 130 13.05 6.91 10.30
C CYS A 130 11.65 7.51 10.26
N SER A 131 11.39 8.58 11.03
CA SER A 131 10.11 9.30 10.98
C SER A 131 10.31 10.81 11.03
N VAL A 132 9.63 11.52 10.13
CA VAL A 132 9.59 13.00 10.13
C VAL A 132 8.95 13.52 11.42
N SER A 133 8.04 12.77 12.03
CA SER A 133 7.43 13.13 13.32
C SER A 133 8.43 13.08 14.47
N ASP A 134 9.33 12.09 14.47
CA ASP A 134 10.38 11.96 15.48
C ASP A 134 11.49 13.00 15.27
N LEU A 135 11.85 13.27 14.01
CA LEU A 135 12.72 14.39 13.64
C LEU A 135 12.20 15.71 14.21
N ALA A 136 10.91 15.99 13.98
CA ALA A 136 10.26 17.21 14.47
C ALA A 136 10.22 17.26 16.00
N ALA A 137 9.88 16.15 16.66
CA ALA A 137 9.80 16.06 18.12
C ALA A 137 11.14 16.35 18.80
N ASN A 138 12.20 15.71 18.31
CA ASN A 138 13.56 15.89 18.80
C ASN A 138 14.05 17.34 18.59
N ALA A 139 13.79 17.92 17.41
CA ALA A 139 14.13 19.32 17.12
C ALA A 139 13.38 20.29 18.06
N VAL A 140 12.09 20.05 18.31
CA VAL A 140 11.29 20.82 19.27
C VAL A 140 11.86 20.69 20.68
N GLY A 141 12.25 19.49 21.11
CA GLY A 141 12.94 19.25 22.37
C GLY A 141 14.23 20.08 22.48
N ALA A 142 15.08 20.04 21.46
CA ALA A 142 16.33 20.79 21.43
C ALA A 142 16.10 22.31 21.54
N VAL A 143 15.11 22.85 20.83
CA VAL A 143 14.71 24.27 20.90
C VAL A 143 14.20 24.61 22.29
N ALA A 144 13.27 23.82 22.84
CA ALA A 144 12.71 24.03 24.18
C ALA A 144 13.80 24.02 25.27
N GLY A 145 14.72 23.06 25.20
CA GLY A 145 15.89 22.97 26.07
C GLY A 145 16.80 24.19 25.97
N ALA A 146 17.11 24.62 24.74
CA ALA A 146 17.95 25.79 24.51
C ALA A 146 17.31 27.08 25.04
N LEU A 147 16.00 27.25 24.86
CA LEU A 147 15.22 28.37 25.41
C LEU A 147 15.24 28.36 26.95
N ALA A 148 15.00 27.21 27.57
CA ALA A 148 15.07 27.05 29.03
C ALA A 148 16.47 27.40 29.57
N GLY A 149 17.53 26.95 28.88
CA GLY A 149 18.92 27.27 29.25
C GLY A 149 19.23 28.76 29.10
N ALA A 150 18.73 29.41 28.05
CA ALA A 150 18.89 30.84 27.84
C ALA A 150 18.17 31.64 28.93
N LEU A 151 16.93 31.27 29.27
CA LEU A 151 16.16 31.90 30.33
C LEU A 151 16.85 31.75 31.70
N TRP A 152 17.41 30.58 31.98
CA TRP A 152 18.19 30.34 33.20
C TRP A 152 19.42 31.24 33.28
N LEU A 153 20.20 31.32 32.20
CA LEU A 153 21.38 32.21 32.12
C LEU A 153 20.99 33.69 32.28
N TYR A 154 19.88 34.10 31.66
CA TYR A 154 19.33 35.45 31.80
C TYR A 154 18.98 35.78 33.26
N ARG A 155 18.28 34.87 33.96
CA ARG A 155 17.96 35.02 35.39
C ARG A 155 19.21 35.09 36.27
N GLN A 156 20.26 34.35 35.92
CA GLN A 156 21.55 34.42 36.60
C GLN A 156 22.39 35.65 36.21
N ARG A 157 21.88 36.56 35.37
CA ARG A 157 22.59 37.72 34.81
C ARG A 157 23.87 37.33 34.06
N ARG A 158 23.92 36.12 33.51
CA ARG A 158 25.02 35.59 32.72
C ARG A 158 24.68 35.73 31.24
N LEU A 159 24.94 36.91 30.68
CA LEU A 159 24.63 37.20 29.27
C LEU A 159 25.37 36.24 28.31
N PRO A 160 24.80 35.99 27.11
CA PRO A 160 25.50 35.29 26.04
C PRO A 160 26.82 36.00 25.73
N ARG A 161 27.89 35.23 25.50
CA ARG A 161 29.22 35.82 25.30
C ARG A 161 29.30 36.73 24.06
N ARG A 162 28.56 36.40 22.99
CA ARG A 162 28.53 37.11 21.69
C ARG A 162 27.19 36.82 20.96
N PRO A 163 26.09 37.50 21.29
CA PRO A 163 24.75 37.14 20.80
C PRO A 163 24.61 37.27 19.27
N VAL A 164 25.15 38.34 18.67
CA VAL A 164 25.11 38.52 17.21
C VAL A 164 25.85 37.39 16.48
N ARG A 165 27.02 37.01 17.00
CA ARG A 165 27.81 35.92 16.43
C ARG A 165 27.12 34.56 16.60
N ASP A 166 26.44 34.34 17.73
CA ASP A 166 25.63 33.13 17.94
C ASP A 166 24.47 33.06 16.96
N LEU A 167 23.76 34.18 16.75
CA LEU A 167 22.68 34.26 15.79
C LEU A 167 23.19 33.92 14.38
N LEU A 168 24.25 34.60 13.92
CA LEU A 168 24.82 34.37 12.58
C LEU A 168 25.27 32.91 12.38
N TRP A 169 26.05 32.33 13.30
CA TRP A 169 26.48 30.94 13.17
C TRP A 169 25.32 29.96 13.28
N GLY A 170 24.39 30.20 14.20
CA GLY A 170 23.23 29.34 14.39
C GLY A 170 22.31 29.34 13.16
N THR A 171 22.06 30.51 12.56
CA THR A 171 21.27 30.61 11.33
C THR A 171 21.98 29.95 10.15
N THR A 172 23.30 30.19 10.00
CA THR A 172 24.07 29.54 8.93
C THR A 172 24.07 28.02 9.08
N LEU A 173 24.25 27.51 10.31
CA LEU A 173 24.19 26.07 10.58
C LEU A 173 22.81 25.50 10.30
N ALA A 174 21.74 26.19 10.71
CA ALA A 174 20.36 25.76 10.47
C ALA A 174 20.05 25.70 8.96
N VAL A 175 20.40 26.73 8.20
CA VAL A 175 20.18 26.77 6.75
C VAL A 175 21.00 25.70 6.04
N ALA A 176 22.31 25.64 6.31
CA ALA A 176 23.18 24.63 5.68
C ALA A 176 22.75 23.20 6.04
N GLY A 177 22.38 22.97 7.30
CA GLY A 177 21.85 21.70 7.77
C GLY A 177 20.54 21.33 7.08
N ALA A 178 19.58 22.25 7.01
CA ALA A 178 18.29 22.02 6.34
C ALA A 178 18.47 21.70 4.85
N VAL A 179 19.34 22.44 4.14
CA VAL A 179 19.65 22.17 2.73
C VAL A 179 20.29 20.79 2.55
N ALA A 180 21.26 20.44 3.41
CA ALA A 180 21.91 19.14 3.36
C ALA A 180 20.93 17.99 3.64
N VAL A 181 20.10 18.12 4.67
CA VAL A 181 19.08 17.12 5.03
C VAL A 181 18.06 16.98 3.90
N ALA A 182 17.52 18.09 3.39
CA ALA A 182 16.58 18.06 2.27
C ALA A 182 17.19 17.40 1.03
N GLY A 183 18.44 17.70 0.69
CA GLY A 183 19.13 17.08 -0.44
C GLY A 183 19.35 15.57 -0.26
N VAL A 184 19.63 15.10 0.97
CA VAL A 184 19.73 13.66 1.25
C VAL A 184 18.36 12.99 1.20
N PHE A 185 17.33 13.61 1.78
CA PHE A 185 15.96 13.10 1.73
C PHE A 185 15.47 12.96 0.28
N ASP A 186 15.66 13.98 -0.54
CA ASP A 186 15.26 13.98 -1.95
C ASP A 186 16.03 12.94 -2.79
N SER A 187 17.33 12.75 -2.53
CA SER A 187 18.18 11.89 -3.37
C SER A 187 18.29 10.43 -2.93
N ARG A 188 18.04 10.13 -1.65
CA ARG A 188 18.32 8.80 -1.05
C ARG A 188 17.17 8.19 -0.29
N ILE A 189 16.18 8.97 0.15
CA ILE A 189 15.12 8.47 1.02
C ILE A 189 13.84 8.30 0.21
N THR A 190 13.26 7.10 0.30
CA THR A 190 11.92 6.87 -0.22
C THR A 190 10.93 7.21 0.89
N GLY A 191 10.16 8.29 0.70
CA GLY A 191 9.10 8.69 1.62
C GLY A 191 7.92 7.72 1.54
N VAL A 192 7.51 7.19 2.68
CA VAL A 192 6.37 6.28 2.80
C VAL A 192 5.43 6.86 3.84
N ASP A 193 4.12 6.75 3.62
CA ASP A 193 3.12 7.08 4.65
C ASP A 193 2.65 5.76 5.25
N VAL A 194 3.23 5.42 6.41
CA VAL A 194 3.04 4.11 7.04
C VAL A 194 1.58 3.90 7.45
N VAL A 195 0.90 4.97 7.89
CA VAL A 195 -0.52 4.92 8.26
C VAL A 195 -1.40 4.68 7.04
N ALA A 196 -1.15 5.41 5.94
CA ALA A 196 -1.89 5.20 4.70
C ALA A 196 -1.61 3.83 4.05
N GLN A 197 -0.43 3.25 4.26
CA GLN A 197 -0.07 1.93 3.77
C GLN A 197 -0.68 0.80 4.60
N ASP A 198 -0.74 0.94 5.92
CA ASP A 198 -1.36 -0.03 6.82
C ASP A 198 -2.87 -0.11 6.59
N ASP A 199 -3.55 1.05 6.49
CA ASP A 199 -4.97 1.14 6.13
C ASP A 199 -5.25 0.48 4.76
N ARG A 200 -4.37 0.70 3.78
CA ARG A 200 -4.49 0.08 2.45
C ARG A 200 -4.28 -1.44 2.50
N THR A 201 -3.36 -1.92 3.33
CA THR A 201 -3.07 -3.37 3.48
C THR A 201 -4.21 -4.08 4.19
N HIS A 202 -4.75 -3.48 5.26
CA HIS A 202 -5.94 -3.97 5.95
C HIS A 202 -7.16 -3.99 5.04
N SER A 203 -7.39 -2.93 4.25
CA SER A 203 -8.52 -2.88 3.30
C SER A 203 -8.43 -3.98 2.21
N LEU A 204 -7.22 -4.31 1.75
CA LEU A 204 -7.00 -5.38 0.77
C LEU A 204 -7.17 -6.78 1.38
N ALA A 205 -6.76 -6.98 2.63
CA ALA A 205 -6.96 -8.22 3.36
C ALA A 205 -8.45 -8.46 3.68
N GLU A 206 -9.18 -7.44 4.13
CA GLU A 206 -10.62 -7.55 4.34
C GLU A 206 -11.37 -7.76 3.01
N SER A 207 -10.98 -7.04 1.95
CA SER A 207 -11.57 -7.23 0.63
C SER A 207 -11.30 -8.61 0.04
N SER A 208 -10.16 -9.25 0.33
CA SER A 208 -9.85 -10.59 -0.18
C SER A 208 -10.65 -11.68 0.54
N VAL A 209 -10.87 -11.54 1.85
CA VAL A 209 -11.73 -12.45 2.63
C VAL A 209 -13.17 -12.39 2.12
N GLN A 210 -13.74 -11.18 1.99
CA GLN A 210 -15.11 -11.01 1.49
C GLN A 210 -15.27 -11.50 0.04
N ALA A 211 -14.25 -11.29 -0.80
CA ALA A 211 -14.27 -11.78 -2.17
C ALA A 211 -14.22 -13.32 -2.23
N ASN A 212 -13.48 -13.97 -1.33
CA ASN A 212 -13.40 -15.42 -1.24
C ASN A 212 -14.70 -16.04 -0.69
N GLU A 213 -15.33 -15.40 0.29
CA GLU A 213 -16.67 -15.79 0.78
C GLU A 213 -17.70 -15.72 -0.35
N TRP A 214 -17.73 -14.60 -1.09
CA TRP A 214 -18.64 -14.42 -2.20
C TRP A 214 -18.45 -15.47 -3.31
N ILE A 215 -17.21 -15.74 -3.74
CA ILE A 215 -16.98 -16.73 -4.81
C ILE A 215 -17.34 -18.14 -4.34
N THR A 216 -17.15 -18.43 -3.05
CA THR A 216 -17.54 -19.70 -2.43
C THR A 216 -19.06 -19.87 -2.43
N ASP A 217 -19.81 -18.83 -2.06
CA ASP A 217 -21.27 -18.85 -2.09
C ASP A 217 -21.80 -18.97 -3.52
N ALA A 218 -21.18 -18.27 -4.48
CA ALA A 218 -21.50 -18.39 -5.90
C ALA A 218 -21.24 -19.82 -6.42
N ALA A 219 -20.11 -20.43 -6.04
CA ALA A 219 -19.77 -21.80 -6.40
C ALA A 219 -20.81 -22.80 -5.88
N LYS A 220 -21.22 -22.68 -4.61
CA LYS A 220 -22.27 -23.50 -4.02
C LYS A 220 -23.62 -23.29 -4.72
N GLY A 221 -23.94 -22.07 -5.10
CA GLY A 221 -25.16 -21.77 -5.86
C GLY A 221 -25.17 -22.36 -7.27
N ILE A 222 -24.02 -22.46 -7.93
CA ILE A 222 -23.90 -22.97 -9.32
C ILE A 222 -23.75 -24.49 -9.35
N TYR A 223 -22.88 -25.06 -8.52
CA TYR A 223 -22.53 -26.49 -8.56
C TYR A 223 -23.30 -27.34 -7.53
N GLY A 224 -24.01 -26.70 -6.60
CA GLY A 224 -24.77 -27.33 -5.51
C GLY A 224 -24.14 -27.10 -4.12
N SER A 225 -24.94 -27.28 -3.07
CA SER A 225 -24.55 -26.99 -1.68
C SER A 225 -23.31 -27.74 -1.17
N ASP A 226 -23.08 -28.95 -1.69
CA ASP A 226 -21.98 -29.84 -1.28
C ASP A 226 -20.67 -29.52 -2.02
N THR A 227 -20.58 -28.35 -2.64
CA THR A 227 -19.38 -27.89 -3.35
C THR A 227 -18.37 -27.36 -2.34
N GLU A 228 -17.15 -27.88 -2.45
CA GLU A 228 -16.01 -27.47 -1.63
C GLU A 228 -14.99 -26.76 -2.52
N VAL A 229 -14.60 -25.55 -2.11
CA VAL A 229 -13.53 -24.80 -2.75
C VAL A 229 -12.20 -25.35 -2.23
N THR A 230 -11.39 -25.90 -3.13
CA THR A 230 -10.09 -26.50 -2.79
C THR A 230 -8.97 -25.48 -2.86
N GLU A 231 -9.07 -24.53 -3.80
CA GLU A 231 -8.06 -23.50 -4.01
C GLU A 231 -8.75 -22.21 -4.49
N SER A 232 -8.22 -21.06 -4.10
CA SER A 232 -8.64 -19.77 -4.63
C SER A 232 -7.41 -18.92 -4.95
N ALA A 233 -7.45 -18.26 -6.10
CA ALA A 233 -6.42 -17.34 -6.55
C ALA A 233 -7.05 -15.98 -6.79
N THR A 234 -6.37 -14.94 -6.30
CA THR A 234 -6.77 -13.55 -6.50
C THR A 234 -5.73 -12.84 -7.36
N GLN A 235 -6.17 -12.29 -8.48
CA GLN A 235 -5.33 -11.48 -9.36
C GLN A 235 -5.86 -10.06 -9.43
N LYS A 236 -5.02 -9.08 -9.09
CA LYS A 236 -5.37 -7.66 -9.21
C LYS A 236 -5.33 -7.23 -10.68
N SER A 237 -6.37 -6.55 -11.15
CA SER A 237 -6.42 -5.91 -12.47
C SER A 237 -7.04 -4.52 -12.35
N GLY A 238 -6.18 -3.49 -12.36
CA GLY A 238 -6.60 -2.12 -12.04
C GLY A 238 -7.13 -2.00 -10.61
N GLU A 239 -8.36 -1.51 -10.47
CA GLU A 239 -9.07 -1.38 -9.19
C GLU A 239 -9.91 -2.61 -8.82
N ARG A 240 -10.06 -3.58 -9.74
CA ARG A 240 -10.86 -4.80 -9.52
C ARG A 240 -9.95 -5.97 -9.14
N LEU A 241 -10.53 -6.91 -8.39
CA LEU A 241 -9.89 -8.20 -8.11
C LEU A 241 -10.58 -9.28 -8.93
N LYS A 242 -9.82 -10.00 -9.75
CA LYS A 242 -10.28 -11.23 -10.38
C LYS A 242 -10.07 -12.37 -9.40
N ILE A 243 -11.15 -13.03 -9.04
CA ILE A 243 -11.10 -14.23 -8.19
C ILE A 243 -11.34 -15.43 -9.06
N THR A 244 -10.49 -16.44 -8.93
CA THR A 244 -10.68 -17.76 -9.53
C THR A 244 -10.66 -18.78 -8.40
N ALA A 245 -11.70 -19.60 -8.31
CA ALA A 245 -11.80 -20.68 -7.35
C ALA A 245 -11.88 -22.02 -8.08
N GLU A 246 -11.04 -22.96 -7.65
CA GLU A 246 -11.11 -24.37 -8.02
C GLU A 246 -11.91 -25.11 -6.95
N THR A 247 -12.79 -26.01 -7.38
CA THR A 247 -13.67 -26.77 -6.52
C THR A 247 -13.61 -28.25 -6.84
N ASN A 248 -14.14 -29.08 -5.95
CA ASN A 248 -14.36 -30.50 -6.22
C ASN A 248 -15.30 -30.78 -7.43
N ARG A 249 -16.01 -29.77 -7.95
CA ARG A 249 -16.97 -29.90 -9.07
C ARG A 249 -16.60 -29.12 -10.33
N GLY A 250 -15.52 -28.34 -10.31
CA GLY A 250 -15.14 -27.48 -11.43
C GLY A 250 -14.48 -26.17 -11.00
N SER A 251 -14.29 -25.27 -11.97
CA SER A 251 -13.65 -23.97 -11.75
C SER A 251 -14.62 -22.82 -11.98
N ILE A 252 -14.56 -21.78 -11.15
CA ILE A 252 -15.39 -20.58 -11.26
C ILE A 252 -14.52 -19.33 -11.15
N SER A 253 -14.84 -18.29 -11.92
CA SER A 253 -14.17 -17.00 -11.80
C SER A 253 -15.13 -15.83 -11.92
N GLY A 254 -14.74 -14.71 -11.30
CA GLY A 254 -15.54 -13.49 -11.29
C GLY A 254 -14.75 -12.26 -10.83
N TRP A 255 -15.39 -11.10 -10.96
CA TRP A 255 -14.85 -9.81 -10.58
C TRP A 255 -15.45 -9.30 -9.28
N TRP A 256 -14.58 -8.87 -8.36
CA TRP A 256 -14.91 -8.14 -7.15
C TRP A 256 -14.50 -6.67 -7.29
N PRO A 257 -15.27 -5.69 -6.76
CA PRO A 257 -16.42 -5.82 -5.86
C PRO A 257 -17.80 -5.93 -6.53
N ASP A 258 -17.88 -5.84 -7.86
CA ASP A 258 -19.16 -5.77 -8.58
C ASP A 258 -19.97 -7.08 -8.53
N LYS A 259 -19.33 -8.17 -8.11
CA LYS A 259 -19.89 -9.52 -8.03
C LYS A 259 -20.34 -10.05 -9.39
N ASP A 260 -19.61 -9.69 -10.45
CA ASP A 260 -19.86 -10.17 -11.80
C ASP A 260 -19.16 -11.52 -12.01
N LEU A 261 -19.92 -12.58 -12.26
CA LEU A 261 -19.35 -13.85 -12.68
C LEU A 261 -18.87 -13.77 -14.13
N VAL A 262 -17.71 -14.34 -14.41
CA VAL A 262 -17.06 -14.31 -15.73
C VAL A 262 -17.11 -15.67 -16.39
N SER A 263 -16.86 -16.73 -15.63
CA SER A 263 -16.90 -18.09 -16.17
C SER A 263 -17.12 -19.11 -15.08
N ALA A 264 -17.74 -20.24 -15.42
CA ALA A 264 -17.66 -21.44 -14.63
C ALA A 264 -17.65 -22.67 -15.55
N TRP A 265 -16.90 -23.70 -15.21
CA TRP A 265 -16.82 -24.95 -15.97
C TRP A 265 -16.86 -26.15 -15.04
N SER A 266 -17.77 -27.08 -15.28
CA SER A 266 -17.86 -28.34 -14.55
C SER A 266 -16.66 -29.22 -14.86
N SER A 267 -16.11 -29.91 -13.87
CA SER A 267 -15.07 -30.93 -14.06
C SER A 267 -15.58 -32.10 -14.93
N ASN A 268 -16.88 -32.38 -14.87
CA ASN A 268 -17.56 -33.27 -15.80
C ASN A 268 -18.27 -32.48 -16.90
N THR A 269 -17.62 -32.35 -18.05
CA THR A 269 -18.11 -31.65 -19.25
C THR A 269 -18.85 -32.57 -20.23
N ARG A 270 -19.01 -33.86 -19.92
CA ARG A 270 -19.72 -34.78 -20.81
C ARG A 270 -21.21 -34.43 -20.87
N GLY A 271 -21.79 -34.54 -22.05
CA GLY A 271 -23.24 -34.50 -22.19
C GLY A 271 -23.89 -35.74 -21.61
N ASP A 272 -25.08 -35.58 -21.06
CA ASP A 272 -25.86 -36.67 -20.46
C ASP A 272 -26.93 -37.14 -21.44
N GLY A 273 -27.31 -38.42 -21.39
CA GLY A 273 -28.40 -38.95 -22.21
C GLY A 273 -29.76 -38.48 -21.68
N GLY A 274 -30.28 -37.38 -22.23
CA GLY A 274 -31.56 -36.79 -21.85
C GLY A 274 -32.58 -36.76 -22.99
N SER A 275 -33.84 -36.52 -22.63
CA SER A 275 -34.98 -36.47 -23.55
C SER A 275 -35.54 -35.06 -23.74
N LEU A 276 -34.92 -34.03 -23.15
CA LEU A 276 -35.40 -32.66 -23.30
C LEU A 276 -35.21 -32.18 -24.74
N SER A 277 -36.29 -31.61 -25.28
CA SER A 277 -36.27 -30.89 -26.55
C SER A 277 -35.43 -29.61 -26.47
N GLU A 278 -34.97 -29.12 -27.62
CA GLU A 278 -34.24 -27.86 -27.74
C GLU A 278 -34.99 -26.68 -27.06
N ALA A 279 -36.32 -26.59 -27.24
CA ALA A 279 -37.13 -25.54 -26.63
C ALA A 279 -37.19 -25.64 -25.09
N GLN A 280 -37.20 -26.86 -24.54
CA GLN A 280 -37.16 -27.07 -23.09
C GLN A 280 -35.79 -26.70 -22.52
N VAL A 281 -34.72 -27.11 -23.19
CA VAL A 281 -33.34 -26.75 -22.82
C VAL A 281 -33.14 -25.23 -22.85
N ALA A 282 -33.64 -24.54 -23.89
CA ALA A 282 -33.58 -23.09 -23.99
C ALA A 282 -34.32 -22.39 -22.83
N LYS A 283 -35.47 -22.94 -22.41
CA LYS A 283 -36.24 -22.42 -21.27
C LYS A 283 -35.51 -22.62 -19.94
N ASP A 284 -34.91 -23.78 -19.71
CA ASP A 284 -34.15 -24.05 -18.48
C ASP A 284 -32.86 -23.22 -18.43
N ALA A 285 -32.19 -23.04 -19.57
CA ALA A 285 -31.06 -22.12 -19.70
C ALA A 285 -31.46 -20.66 -19.41
N ASP A 286 -32.63 -20.21 -19.86
CA ASP A 286 -33.15 -18.86 -19.55
C ASP A 286 -33.43 -18.68 -18.06
N LYS A 287 -33.98 -19.71 -17.39
CA LYS A 287 -34.16 -19.69 -15.93
C LYS A 287 -32.82 -19.49 -15.21
N PHE A 288 -31.79 -20.25 -15.59
CA PHE A 288 -30.44 -20.10 -15.03
C PHE A 288 -29.85 -18.72 -15.33
N ALA A 289 -29.96 -18.27 -16.59
CA ALA A 289 -29.43 -16.99 -17.04
C ALA A 289 -30.06 -15.80 -16.29
N ARG A 290 -31.38 -15.81 -16.06
CA ARG A 290 -32.06 -14.73 -15.33
C ARG A 290 -31.69 -14.68 -13.86
N GLN A 291 -31.40 -15.84 -13.26
CA GLN A 291 -30.98 -15.92 -11.86
C GLN A 291 -29.58 -15.33 -11.67
N TRP A 292 -28.63 -15.71 -12.52
CA TRP A 292 -27.20 -15.39 -12.33
C TRP A 292 -26.71 -14.19 -13.13
N PHE A 293 -27.38 -13.88 -14.25
CA PHE A 293 -26.96 -12.85 -15.21
C PHE A 293 -28.13 -11.96 -15.65
N PRO A 294 -28.94 -11.39 -14.72
CA PRO A 294 -30.13 -10.62 -15.09
C PRO A 294 -29.80 -9.44 -16.02
N LYS A 295 -28.66 -8.77 -15.81
CA LYS A 295 -28.17 -7.66 -16.65
C LYS A 295 -27.82 -8.08 -18.08
N ASN A 296 -27.33 -9.30 -18.26
CA ASN A 296 -26.93 -9.84 -19.57
C ASN A 296 -28.13 -10.39 -20.34
N VAL A 297 -29.18 -10.85 -19.65
CA VAL A 297 -30.41 -11.34 -20.32
C VAL A 297 -31.32 -10.18 -20.73
N ALA A 298 -31.35 -9.10 -19.96
CA ALA A 298 -32.19 -7.94 -20.26
C ALA A 298 -31.83 -7.32 -21.63
N GLY A 299 -32.82 -7.27 -22.53
CA GLY A 299 -32.68 -6.70 -23.88
C GLY A 299 -31.90 -7.58 -24.88
N SER A 300 -31.53 -8.81 -24.49
CA SER A 300 -30.76 -9.71 -25.34
C SER A 300 -31.64 -10.62 -26.20
N GLU A 301 -31.20 -10.88 -27.42
CA GLU A 301 -31.71 -11.96 -28.24
C GLU A 301 -31.07 -13.29 -27.80
N GLN A 302 -31.91 -14.31 -27.60
CA GLN A 302 -31.48 -15.67 -27.30
C GLN A 302 -31.38 -16.49 -28.60
N LYS A 303 -30.26 -17.17 -28.79
CA LYS A 303 -30.06 -18.17 -29.86
C LYS A 303 -29.53 -19.46 -29.25
N ILE A 304 -29.93 -20.60 -29.79
CA ILE A 304 -29.49 -21.92 -29.33
C ILE A 304 -28.86 -22.70 -30.48
N ARG A 305 -27.79 -23.45 -30.19
CA ARG A 305 -27.07 -24.27 -31.17
C ARG A 305 -26.71 -25.61 -30.54
N SER A 306 -26.89 -26.71 -31.27
CA SER A 306 -26.45 -28.04 -30.83
C SER A 306 -24.93 -28.15 -30.87
N ILE A 307 -24.36 -28.84 -29.88
CA ILE A 307 -22.97 -29.27 -29.83
C ILE A 307 -22.95 -30.80 -29.86
N GLY A 308 -22.43 -31.33 -30.96
CA GLY A 308 -22.44 -32.76 -31.25
C GLY A 308 -23.82 -33.29 -31.63
N ASP A 309 -23.89 -34.61 -31.77
CA ASP A 309 -25.06 -35.35 -32.25
C ASP A 309 -25.44 -36.48 -31.28
N GLY A 310 -26.63 -37.04 -31.49
CA GLY A 310 -27.11 -38.21 -30.74
C GLY A 310 -27.73 -37.86 -29.38
N PRO A 311 -27.86 -38.85 -28.48
CA PRO A 311 -28.59 -38.72 -27.21
C PRO A 311 -27.84 -37.88 -26.15
N THR A 312 -26.51 -37.81 -26.24
CA THR A 312 -25.64 -37.09 -25.30
C THR A 312 -25.23 -35.71 -25.81
N ARG A 313 -25.92 -35.18 -26.82
CA ARG A 313 -25.64 -33.83 -27.33
C ARG A 313 -25.82 -32.79 -26.23
N ALA A 314 -25.09 -31.68 -26.32
CA ALA A 314 -25.31 -30.50 -25.51
C ALA A 314 -25.79 -29.35 -26.39
N TYR A 315 -26.18 -28.24 -25.78
CA TYR A 315 -26.54 -27.01 -26.48
C TYR A 315 -25.75 -25.84 -25.94
N THR A 316 -25.32 -24.95 -26.83
CA THR A 316 -24.89 -23.60 -26.45
C THR A 316 -26.07 -22.65 -26.60
N VAL A 317 -26.43 -21.98 -25.51
CA VAL A 317 -27.43 -20.91 -25.48
C VAL A 317 -26.70 -19.57 -25.37
N ILE A 318 -26.88 -18.76 -26.40
CA ILE A 318 -26.13 -17.54 -26.69
C ILE A 318 -27.07 -16.35 -26.50
N TYR A 319 -26.67 -15.39 -25.65
CA TYR A 319 -27.36 -14.12 -25.47
C TYR A 319 -26.50 -12.99 -26.00
N ARG A 320 -27.06 -12.17 -26.90
CA ARG A 320 -26.40 -10.99 -27.45
C ARG A 320 -27.38 -9.82 -27.48
N ARG A 321 -26.90 -8.62 -27.18
CA ARG A 321 -27.63 -7.37 -27.42
C ARG A 321 -27.21 -6.76 -28.75
N TYR A 322 -28.18 -6.15 -29.42
CA TYR A 322 -27.95 -5.38 -30.63
C TYR A 322 -28.61 -4.01 -30.47
N ALA A 323 -27.92 -2.97 -30.94
CA ALA A 323 -28.48 -1.64 -31.12
C ALA A 323 -28.18 -1.23 -32.57
N ASP A 324 -29.22 -0.85 -33.32
CA ASP A 324 -29.13 -0.48 -34.73
C ASP A 324 -28.37 -1.50 -35.61
N GLY A 325 -28.57 -2.80 -35.33
CA GLY A 325 -27.90 -3.90 -36.05
C GLY A 325 -26.44 -4.13 -35.63
N VAL A 326 -25.87 -3.32 -34.75
CA VAL A 326 -24.52 -3.48 -34.19
C VAL A 326 -24.59 -4.34 -32.94
N MET A 327 -23.74 -5.38 -32.87
CA MET A 327 -23.65 -6.23 -31.68
C MET A 327 -22.93 -5.48 -30.55
N MET A 328 -23.65 -5.23 -29.45
CA MET A 328 -23.10 -4.57 -28.25
C MET A 328 -22.06 -5.45 -27.56
N PRO A 329 -21.11 -4.93 -26.75
CA PRO A 329 -19.99 -5.73 -26.24
C PRO A 329 -20.36 -6.81 -25.23
N MET A 330 -21.55 -6.75 -24.62
CA MET A 330 -22.02 -7.75 -23.67
C MET A 330 -22.12 -9.16 -24.30
N ARG A 331 -21.60 -10.18 -23.60
CA ARG A 331 -21.66 -11.59 -24.03
C ARG A 331 -22.17 -12.45 -22.87
N LEU A 332 -23.00 -13.43 -23.18
CA LEU A 332 -23.29 -14.55 -22.28
C LEU A 332 -23.51 -15.80 -23.13
N ASP A 333 -22.72 -16.83 -22.88
CA ASP A 333 -22.83 -18.14 -23.50
C ASP A 333 -22.96 -19.20 -22.40
N LEU A 334 -24.00 -20.01 -22.47
CA LEU A 334 -24.26 -21.13 -21.56
C LEU A 334 -24.14 -22.44 -22.32
N THR A 335 -23.47 -23.42 -21.75
CA THR A 335 -23.45 -24.80 -22.26
C THR A 335 -24.28 -25.69 -21.34
N ILE A 336 -25.31 -26.32 -21.90
CA ILE A 336 -26.32 -27.06 -21.14
C ILE A 336 -26.61 -28.41 -21.81
N THR A 337 -26.77 -29.46 -21.02
CA THR A 337 -27.06 -30.81 -21.51
C THR A 337 -28.55 -31.01 -21.80
N THR A 338 -28.91 -32.12 -22.45
CA THR A 338 -30.30 -32.57 -22.65
C THR A 338 -31.01 -33.00 -21.34
N THR A 339 -30.35 -32.91 -20.19
CA THR A 339 -30.91 -33.12 -18.84
C THR A 339 -31.05 -31.81 -18.05
N ALA A 340 -30.89 -30.66 -18.72
CA ALA A 340 -30.90 -29.32 -18.13
C ALA A 340 -29.77 -29.03 -17.13
N ARG A 341 -28.68 -29.80 -17.20
CA ARG A 341 -27.47 -29.53 -16.40
C ARG A 341 -26.59 -28.52 -17.13
N VAL A 342 -26.34 -27.37 -16.51
CA VAL A 342 -25.37 -26.39 -17.01
C VAL A 342 -23.96 -26.91 -16.74
N ILE A 343 -23.19 -27.15 -17.78
CA ILE A 343 -21.80 -27.64 -17.69
C ILE A 343 -20.77 -26.53 -17.78
N GLY A 344 -21.17 -25.35 -18.25
CA GLY A 344 -20.36 -24.17 -18.07
C GLY A 344 -20.94 -22.94 -18.73
N PHE A 345 -20.29 -21.81 -18.48
CA PHE A 345 -20.64 -20.54 -19.09
C PHE A 345 -19.43 -19.61 -19.22
N SER A 346 -19.57 -18.65 -20.12
CA SER A 346 -18.72 -17.47 -20.18
C SER A 346 -19.60 -16.21 -20.28
N ALA A 347 -19.22 -15.17 -19.55
CA ALA A 347 -19.95 -13.92 -19.46
C ALA A 347 -18.99 -12.73 -19.53
N VAL A 348 -19.41 -11.72 -20.29
CA VAL A 348 -18.79 -10.40 -20.32
C VAL A 348 -19.89 -9.41 -19.99
N THR A 349 -19.87 -8.91 -18.76
CA THR A 349 -20.84 -7.95 -18.25
C THR A 349 -20.25 -6.55 -18.37
N VAL A 350 -20.82 -5.76 -19.27
CA VAL A 350 -20.36 -4.43 -19.64
C VAL A 350 -21.58 -3.64 -20.10
N GLU A 351 -21.59 -2.35 -19.79
CA GLU A 351 -22.63 -1.44 -20.24
C GLU A 351 -22.51 -1.17 -21.75
N ASP A 352 -23.66 -0.94 -22.39
CA ASP A 352 -23.67 -0.68 -23.82
C ASP A 352 -23.13 0.74 -24.07
N PRO A 353 -22.11 0.89 -24.91
CA PRO A 353 -21.55 2.20 -25.22
C PRO A 353 -22.55 3.00 -26.08
N ALA A 354 -22.45 4.33 -26.00
CA ALA A 354 -23.16 5.19 -26.94
C ALA A 354 -22.61 4.97 -28.35
N LEU A 355 -23.47 4.56 -29.29
CA LEU A 355 -23.07 4.37 -30.67
C LEU A 355 -22.83 5.73 -31.35
N PRO A 356 -21.72 5.88 -32.09
CA PRO A 356 -21.51 7.06 -32.91
C PRO A 356 -22.50 7.09 -34.08
N GLN A 357 -22.79 8.28 -34.59
CA GLN A 357 -23.62 8.44 -35.78
C GLN A 357 -22.89 7.90 -37.01
N VAL A 358 -23.64 7.23 -37.89
CA VAL A 358 -23.11 6.71 -39.16
C VAL A 358 -22.73 7.90 -40.06
N THR A 359 -21.45 8.01 -40.40
CA THR A 359 -20.90 9.11 -41.22
C THR A 359 -20.56 8.71 -42.65
N VAL A 360 -20.50 7.40 -42.92
CA VAL A 360 -20.20 6.83 -44.23
C VAL A 360 -21.13 5.64 -44.49
N ASP A 361 -21.54 5.46 -45.74
CA ASP A 361 -22.30 4.28 -46.16
C ASP A 361 -21.39 3.04 -46.31
N GLU A 362 -22.02 1.88 -46.48
CA GLU A 362 -21.32 0.59 -46.59
C GLU A 362 -20.34 0.56 -47.76
N THR A 363 -20.73 1.10 -48.93
CA THR A 363 -19.90 1.11 -50.14
C THR A 363 -18.62 1.90 -49.88
N LYS A 364 -18.74 3.13 -49.36
CA LYS A 364 -17.60 3.96 -49.05
C LYS A 364 -16.73 3.37 -47.93
N ALA A 365 -17.33 2.73 -46.94
CA ALA A 365 -16.59 2.05 -45.88
C ALA A 365 -15.75 0.89 -46.43
N ARG A 366 -16.31 0.08 -47.36
CA ARG A 366 -15.60 -1.01 -48.05
C ARG A 366 -14.43 -0.48 -48.88
N ASP A 367 -14.65 0.57 -49.67
CA ASP A 367 -13.60 1.19 -50.48
C ASP A 367 -12.44 1.71 -49.62
N LEU A 368 -12.77 2.37 -48.50
CA LEU A 368 -11.76 2.86 -47.55
C LEU A 368 -10.96 1.71 -46.91
N ALA A 369 -11.64 0.63 -46.52
CA ALA A 369 -10.98 -0.55 -45.93
C ALA A 369 -10.06 -1.25 -46.94
N GLN A 370 -10.50 -1.43 -48.19
CA GLN A 370 -9.68 -2.02 -49.25
C GLN A 370 -8.47 -1.14 -49.58
N ASN A 371 -8.66 0.18 -49.72
CA ASN A 371 -7.56 1.11 -49.97
C ASN A 371 -6.52 1.14 -48.83
N LYS A 372 -6.96 0.94 -47.58
CA LYS A 372 -6.07 0.89 -46.42
C LYS A 372 -5.33 -0.44 -46.26
N THR A 373 -6.00 -1.56 -46.52
CA THR A 373 -5.45 -2.89 -46.24
C THR A 373 -4.86 -3.57 -47.47
N GLY A 374 -5.21 -3.12 -48.68
CA GLY A 374 -4.89 -3.78 -49.94
C GLY A 374 -5.65 -5.09 -50.17
N LEU A 375 -6.57 -5.47 -49.28
CA LEU A 375 -7.31 -6.73 -49.32
C LEU A 375 -8.75 -6.50 -49.77
N SER A 376 -9.30 -7.46 -50.54
CA SER A 376 -10.73 -7.44 -50.88
C SER A 376 -11.57 -7.54 -49.60
N THR A 377 -12.65 -6.75 -49.55
CA THR A 377 -13.62 -6.77 -48.45
C THR A 377 -14.79 -7.72 -48.71
N GLU A 378 -14.76 -8.46 -49.83
CA GLU A 378 -15.71 -9.54 -50.08
C GLU A 378 -15.41 -10.73 -49.18
N HIS A 379 -16.48 -11.35 -48.68
CA HIS A 379 -16.53 -12.36 -47.62
C HIS A 379 -15.30 -13.29 -47.57
N ALA A 380 -14.47 -13.13 -46.54
CA ALA A 380 -13.71 -14.27 -46.02
C ALA A 380 -14.73 -15.21 -45.37
N VAL A 381 -15.16 -16.24 -46.10
CA VAL A 381 -15.83 -17.39 -45.49
C VAL A 381 -14.79 -18.04 -44.58
N LEU A 382 -14.85 -17.73 -43.29
CA LEU A 382 -14.20 -18.51 -42.25
C LEU A 382 -14.86 -19.90 -42.28
N LEU A 383 -14.29 -20.79 -43.08
CA LEU A 383 -14.50 -22.22 -42.96
C LEU A 383 -13.93 -22.64 -41.60
N ALA A 384 -14.79 -22.62 -40.58
CA ALA A 384 -14.57 -23.44 -39.40
C ALA A 384 -14.72 -24.89 -39.86
N GLN A 385 -13.58 -25.59 -40.01
CA GLN A 385 -13.53 -27.06 -40.02
C GLN A 385 -13.44 -27.57 -38.58
#